data_AF-A0A133UJL5-F1
#
_entry.id   AF-A0A133UJL5-F1
#
_cell.length_a   1.000
_cell.length_b   1.000
_cell.length_c   1.000
_cell.angle_alpha   90.00
_cell.angle_beta   90.00
_cell.angle_gamma   90.00
#
_symmetry.space_group_name_H-M   'P 1'
#
loop_
_entity.id
_entity.type
_entity.pdbx_description
1 polymer ?
#
loop_
_entity_poly.entity_id
_entity_poly.type
_entity_poly.pdbx_seq_one_letter_code
_entity_poly.pdbx_strand_id
1 'polypeptide(L)'
;MRMDNLEKRIREAETSEPNRKLLQKFKRDLEVQDYSDGRIYKLLNYLKFTAEHIDDDFEKATEENIEDTVAWFDQRKVADAIKRGTKIILKMFYKWLNGGEYPDKVKWINTTRKRSNGILPKNVLTEKDIKKLMDGAKNSQDLIAMLQKTGARIGELIDLQIGDLEDHDTGRRW
;
A
#
# COMPACT_ATOMS: atom_id res chain seq x y z
N MET A 1 3.95 -6.68 17.33
CA MET A 1 4.44 -7.91 16.64
C MET A 1 4.99 -7.67 15.22
N ARG A 2 4.37 -6.86 14.33
CA ARG A 2 4.98 -6.47 13.03
C ARG A 2 5.69 -5.10 13.06
N MET A 3 5.15 -4.14 13.79
CA MET A 3 5.74 -2.80 13.90
C MET A 3 7.06 -2.84 14.68
N ASP A 4 7.12 -3.54 15.81
CA ASP A 4 8.34 -3.71 16.63
C ASP A 4 9.51 -4.30 15.81
N ASN A 5 9.21 -5.23 14.90
CA ASN A 5 10.22 -5.80 14.00
C ASN A 5 10.73 -4.76 13.01
N LEU A 6 9.86 -3.89 12.47
CA LEU A 6 10.27 -2.82 11.59
C LEU A 6 11.11 -1.77 12.33
N GLU A 7 10.73 -1.41 13.56
CA GLU A 7 11.53 -0.49 14.38
C GLU A 7 12.93 -1.05 14.64
N LYS A 8 13.03 -2.33 14.98
CA LYS A 8 14.32 -3.02 15.10
C LYS A 8 15.12 -2.94 13.79
N ARG A 9 14.50 -3.25 12.66
CA ARG A 9 15.14 -3.16 11.34
C ARG A 9 15.55 -1.76 10.93
N ILE A 10 14.86 -0.71 11.39
CA ILE A 10 15.27 0.69 11.16
C ILE A 10 16.49 1.03 12.01
N ARG A 11 16.53 0.57 13.27
CA ARG A 11 17.71 0.77 14.15
C ARG A 11 18.94 0.04 13.62
N GLU A 12 18.76 -1.14 13.04
CA GLU A 12 19.83 -1.97 12.49
C GLU A 12 20.14 -1.68 11.00
N ALA A 13 19.37 -0.81 10.33
CA ALA A 13 19.55 -0.50 8.92
C ALA A 13 20.93 0.12 8.63
N GLU A 14 21.54 -0.21 7.50
CA GLU A 14 22.76 0.44 7.00
C GLU A 14 22.42 1.84 6.46
N THR A 15 22.11 2.76 7.37
CA THR A 15 21.80 4.16 7.05
C THR A 15 22.30 5.07 8.16
N SER A 16 22.36 6.37 7.88
CA SER A 16 22.88 7.37 8.81
C SER A 16 21.97 7.58 10.04
N GLU A 17 22.57 8.00 11.15
CA GLU A 17 21.82 8.38 12.36
C GLU A 17 20.76 9.48 12.11
N PRO A 18 21.05 10.55 11.34
CA PRO A 18 20.04 11.53 10.94
C PRO A 18 18.83 10.90 10.24
N ASN A 19 19.05 9.99 9.28
CA ASN A 19 17.97 9.31 8.58
C ASN A 19 17.15 8.44 9.54
N ARG A 20 17.78 7.68 10.43
CA ARG A 20 17.07 6.87 11.44
C ARG A 20 16.17 7.72 12.32
N LYS A 21 16.68 8.86 12.81
CA LYS A 21 15.89 9.82 13.62
C LYS A 21 14.74 10.42 12.83
N LEU A 22 14.96 10.74 11.55
CA LEU A 22 13.93 11.30 10.69
C LEU A 22 12.79 10.31 10.45
N LEU A 23 13.12 9.03 10.23
CA LEU A 23 12.12 7.96 10.09
C LEU A 23 11.31 7.75 11.38
N GLN A 24 11.94 7.85 12.55
CA GLN A 24 11.25 7.78 13.84
C GLN A 24 10.33 8.98 14.06
N LYS A 25 10.79 10.19 13.74
CA LYS A 25 9.97 11.41 13.79
C LYS A 25 8.77 11.28 12.85
N PHE A 26 8.99 10.80 11.63
CA PHE A 26 7.94 10.58 10.66
C PHE A 26 6.91 9.54 11.12
N LYS A 27 7.37 8.43 11.73
CA LYS A 27 6.48 7.44 12.36
C LYS A 27 5.55 8.10 13.38
N ARG A 28 6.12 8.83 14.34
CA ARG A 28 5.36 9.51 15.40
C ARG A 28 4.32 10.46 14.81
N ASP A 29 4.69 11.25 13.82
CA ASP A 29 3.78 12.22 13.21
C ASP A 29 2.64 11.51 12.42
N LEU A 30 2.90 10.35 11.81
CA LEU A 30 1.86 9.51 11.20
C LEU A 30 0.90 8.91 12.24
N GLU A 31 1.40 8.50 13.40
CA GLU A 31 0.58 8.01 14.52
C GLU A 31 -0.33 9.12 15.05
N VAL A 32 0.19 10.34 15.19
CA VAL A 32 -0.61 11.53 15.58
C VAL A 32 -1.71 11.84 14.55
N GLN A 33 -1.48 11.54 13.28
CA GLN A 33 -2.46 11.70 12.21
C GLN A 33 -3.42 10.51 12.06
N ASP A 34 -3.41 9.57 13.00
CA ASP A 34 -4.30 8.40 13.05
C ASP A 34 -4.19 7.48 11.83
N TYR A 35 -2.97 7.34 11.28
CA TYR A 35 -2.72 6.37 10.23
C TYR A 35 -2.72 4.94 10.79
N SER A 36 -3.42 4.02 10.11
CA SER A 36 -3.37 2.59 10.48
C SER A 36 -1.93 2.03 10.50
N ASP A 37 -1.66 1.10 11.41
CA ASP A 37 -0.38 0.39 11.52
C ASP A 37 0.10 -0.20 10.20
N GLY A 38 -0.80 -0.81 9.43
CA GLY A 38 -0.47 -1.39 8.13
C GLY A 38 0.03 -0.35 7.13
N ARG A 39 -0.54 0.87 7.19
CA ARG A 39 -0.10 1.98 6.35
C ARG A 39 1.24 2.53 6.82
N ILE A 40 1.42 2.76 8.12
CA ILE A 40 2.69 3.21 8.71
C ILE A 40 3.82 2.23 8.35
N TYR A 41 3.59 0.94 8.56
CA TYR A 41 4.55 -0.13 8.26
C TYR A 41 4.98 -0.08 6.80
N LYS A 42 4.01 0.06 5.88
CA LYS A 42 4.30 0.17 4.45
C LYS A 42 5.20 1.37 4.18
N LEU A 43 4.80 2.55 4.64
CA LEU A 43 5.54 3.80 4.39
C LEU A 43 6.99 3.70 4.89
N LEU A 44 7.16 3.32 6.14
CA LEU A 44 8.48 3.19 6.78
C LEU A 44 9.35 2.11 6.12
N ASN A 45 8.78 0.98 5.71
CA ASN A 45 9.57 -0.07 5.06
C ASN A 45 10.10 0.37 3.69
N TYR A 46 9.33 1.16 2.92
CA TYR A 46 9.83 1.76 1.68
C TYR A 46 10.90 2.81 1.94
N LEU A 47 10.69 3.69 2.93
CA LEU A 47 11.63 4.75 3.24
C LEU A 47 12.94 4.24 3.84
N LYS A 48 12.89 3.22 4.71
CA LYS A 48 14.06 2.51 5.21
C LYS A 48 14.88 1.95 4.06
N PHE A 49 14.21 1.30 3.10
CA PHE A 49 14.87 0.78 1.91
C PHE A 49 15.47 1.89 1.04
N THR A 50 14.82 3.05 0.89
CA THR A 50 15.40 4.21 0.23
C THR A 50 16.61 4.76 0.98
N ALA A 51 16.54 4.82 2.31
CA ALA A 51 17.60 5.35 3.17
C ALA A 51 18.90 4.52 3.12
N GLU A 52 18.81 3.24 2.75
CA GLU A 52 19.95 2.33 2.56
C GLU A 52 20.63 2.50 1.18
N HIS A 53 20.03 3.23 0.24
CA HIS A 53 20.52 3.35 -1.14
C HIS A 53 20.75 4.78 -1.60
N ILE A 54 20.33 5.77 -0.83
CA ILE A 54 20.58 7.18 -1.12
C ILE A 54 21.99 7.53 -0.66
N ASP A 55 22.73 8.28 -1.48
CA ASP A 55 24.14 8.61 -1.20
C ASP A 55 24.34 9.62 -0.06
N ASP A 56 23.27 10.25 0.44
CA ASP A 56 23.32 11.25 1.52
C ASP A 56 22.10 11.17 2.46
N ASP A 57 22.13 11.92 3.55
CA ASP A 57 21.00 12.16 4.43
C ASP A 57 19.82 12.74 3.65
N PHE A 58 18.58 12.32 3.94
CA PHE A 58 17.38 12.81 3.24
C PHE A 58 17.26 14.35 3.24
N GLU A 59 17.65 15.00 4.34
CA GLU A 59 17.63 16.46 4.41
C GLU A 59 18.62 17.12 3.43
N LYS A 60 19.82 16.55 3.30
CA LYS A 60 20.93 17.09 2.50
C LYS A 60 20.93 16.64 1.04
N ALA A 61 20.31 15.50 0.77
CA ALA A 61 20.26 14.91 -0.56
C ALA A 61 19.85 15.95 -1.62
N THR A 62 20.70 16.08 -2.64
CA THR A 62 20.48 16.96 -3.78
C THR A 62 19.41 16.38 -4.71
N GLU A 63 18.98 17.16 -5.70
CA GLU A 63 18.11 16.65 -6.75
C GLU A 63 18.76 15.49 -7.52
N GLU A 64 20.07 15.58 -7.81
CA GLU A 64 20.85 14.53 -8.47
C GLU A 64 20.87 13.22 -7.66
N ASN A 65 21.10 13.28 -6.33
CA ASN A 65 21.05 12.07 -5.50
C ASN A 65 19.67 11.39 -5.54
N ILE A 66 18.60 12.19 -5.61
CA ILE A 66 17.23 11.68 -5.72
C ILE A 66 16.97 11.10 -7.11
N GLU A 67 17.46 11.74 -8.17
CA GLU A 67 17.40 11.23 -9.54
C GLU A 67 18.07 9.87 -9.67
N ASP A 68 19.30 9.73 -9.16
CA ASP A 68 20.06 8.48 -9.16
C ASP A 68 19.33 7.37 -8.39
N THR A 69 18.80 7.71 -7.22
CA THR A 69 18.01 6.79 -6.41
C THR A 69 16.75 6.31 -7.15
N VAL A 70 16.06 7.23 -7.85
CA VAL A 70 14.87 6.92 -8.65
C VAL A 70 15.22 6.08 -9.88
N ALA A 71 16.32 6.39 -10.56
CA ALA A 71 16.82 5.63 -11.70
C ALA A 71 17.18 4.20 -11.28
N TRP A 72 17.83 4.05 -10.13
CA TRP A 72 18.14 2.74 -9.55
C TRP A 72 16.86 1.92 -9.28
N PHE A 73 15.82 2.51 -8.69
CA PHE A 73 14.54 1.80 -8.49
C PHE A 73 13.91 1.33 -9.81
N ASP A 74 14.03 2.13 -10.87
CA ASP A 74 13.45 1.80 -12.16
C ASP A 74 14.18 0.66 -12.87
N GLN A 75 15.48 0.50 -12.64
CA GLN A 75 16.28 -0.59 -13.20
C GLN A 75 16.00 -1.95 -12.53
N ARG A 76 15.41 -1.96 -11.33
CA ARG A 76 15.12 -3.21 -10.60
C ARG A 76 14.07 -4.05 -11.32
N LYS A 77 14.25 -5.38 -11.29
CA LYS A 77 13.28 -6.37 -11.80
C LYS A 77 12.15 -6.64 -10.80
N VAL A 78 11.40 -5.59 -10.45
CA VAL A 78 10.21 -5.66 -9.59
C VAL A 78 8.99 -5.12 -10.32
N ALA A 79 7.78 -5.43 -9.82
CA ALA A 79 6.54 -4.97 -10.41
C ALA A 79 6.46 -3.44 -10.50
N ASP A 80 5.91 -2.90 -11.59
CA ASP A 80 5.74 -1.46 -11.79
C ASP A 80 4.94 -0.78 -10.67
N ALA A 81 4.00 -1.51 -10.07
CA ALA A 81 3.24 -1.05 -8.90
C ALA A 81 4.15 -0.77 -7.69
N ILE A 82 5.20 -1.59 -7.49
CA ILE A 82 6.17 -1.41 -6.42
C ILE A 82 7.04 -0.20 -6.71
N LYS A 83 7.60 -0.09 -7.93
CA LYS A 83 8.41 1.07 -8.36
C LYS A 83 7.66 2.39 -8.17
N ARG A 84 6.41 2.43 -8.65
CA ARG A 84 5.51 3.57 -8.49
C ARG A 84 5.19 3.84 -7.02
N GLY A 85 4.93 2.79 -6.24
CA GLY A 85 4.69 2.90 -4.81
C GLY A 85 5.84 3.59 -4.08
N THR A 86 7.08 3.19 -4.37
CA THR A 86 8.29 3.82 -3.80
C THR A 86 8.36 5.29 -4.17
N LYS A 87 8.15 5.66 -5.45
CA LYS A 87 8.16 7.06 -5.91
C LYS A 87 7.09 7.92 -5.22
N ILE A 88 5.87 7.39 -5.06
CA ILE A 88 4.78 8.08 -4.37
C ILE A 88 5.16 8.35 -2.91
N ILE A 89 5.68 7.32 -2.22
CA ILE A 89 6.06 7.42 -0.81
C ILE A 89 7.21 8.39 -0.62
N LEU A 90 8.20 8.38 -1.51
CA LEU A 90 9.32 9.32 -1.51
C LEU A 90 8.84 10.77 -1.64
N LYS A 91 7.97 11.07 -2.63
CA LYS A 91 7.39 12.42 -2.77
C LYS A 91 6.62 12.85 -1.52
N MET A 92 5.80 11.96 -0.97
CA MET A 92 4.98 12.24 0.20
C MET A 92 5.84 12.54 1.43
N PHE A 93 6.95 11.80 1.60
CA PHE A 93 7.89 12.01 2.67
C PHE A 93 8.63 13.35 2.56
N TYR A 94 9.11 13.70 1.37
CA TYR A 94 9.74 15.01 1.14
C TYR A 94 8.75 16.18 1.28
N LYS A 95 7.47 15.96 0.96
CA LYS A 95 6.40 16.92 1.26
C LYS A 95 6.25 17.13 2.77
N TRP A 96 6.23 16.05 3.56
CA TRP A 96 6.18 16.14 5.02
C TRP A 96 7.42 16.84 5.58
N LEU A 97 8.61 16.50 5.08
CA LEU A 97 9.88 17.09 5.50
C LEU A 97 9.93 18.60 5.24
N ASN A 98 9.35 19.05 4.13
CA ASN A 98 9.29 20.45 3.71
C ASN A 98 8.01 21.17 4.18
N GLY A 99 7.39 20.73 5.29
CA GLY A 99 6.28 21.45 5.93
C GLY A 99 4.95 21.44 5.17
N GLY A 100 4.77 20.53 4.21
CA GLY A 100 3.52 20.38 3.47
C GLY A 100 3.59 20.74 1.99
N GLU A 101 4.73 21.22 1.49
CA GLU A 101 4.91 21.53 0.07
C GLU A 101 5.94 20.61 -0.59
N TYR A 102 5.77 20.30 -1.88
CA TYR A 102 6.74 19.49 -2.60
C TYR A 102 7.97 20.34 -2.96
N PRO A 103 9.18 20.03 -2.44
CA PRO A 103 10.38 20.73 -2.86
C PRO A 103 10.73 20.39 -4.31
N ASP A 104 11.48 21.28 -4.98
CA ASP A 104 11.83 21.12 -6.40
C ASP A 104 12.53 19.79 -6.68
N LYS A 105 13.41 19.36 -5.76
CA LYS A 105 14.16 18.10 -5.81
C LYS A 105 13.31 16.82 -5.91
N VAL A 106 11.99 16.88 -5.69
CA VAL A 106 11.07 15.74 -5.90
C VAL A 106 9.88 16.07 -6.79
N LYS A 107 9.70 17.33 -7.18
CA LYS A 107 8.48 17.80 -7.85
C LYS A 107 8.32 17.13 -9.22
N TRP A 108 9.43 16.96 -9.93
CA TRP A 108 9.54 16.33 -11.25
C TRP A 108 9.16 14.84 -11.28
N ILE A 109 9.20 14.14 -10.13
CA ILE A 109 8.92 12.70 -10.07
C ILE A 109 7.48 12.43 -10.53
N ASN A 110 7.33 11.76 -11.67
CA ASN A 110 6.02 11.40 -12.21
C ASN A 110 5.48 10.15 -11.50
N THR A 111 4.30 10.29 -10.90
CA THR A 111 3.59 9.22 -10.17
C THR A 111 2.26 8.83 -10.81
N THR A 112 1.95 9.41 -11.98
CA THR A 112 0.72 9.14 -12.71
C THR A 112 0.68 7.69 -13.14
N ARG A 113 -0.45 7.01 -12.88
CA ARG A 113 -0.67 5.65 -13.37
C ARG A 113 -0.86 5.74 -14.88
N LYS A 114 -0.01 5.08 -15.67
CA LYS A 114 -0.35 4.81 -17.07
C LYS A 114 -1.68 4.06 -17.07
N ARG A 115 -2.68 4.56 -17.81
CA ARG A 115 -3.95 3.84 -17.96
C ARG A 115 -3.62 2.46 -18.49
N SER A 116 -4.04 1.43 -17.77
CA SER A 116 -4.07 0.08 -18.33
C SER A 116 -4.97 0.18 -19.56
N ASN A 117 -4.46 -0.19 -20.73
CA ASN A 117 -5.28 -0.41 -21.91
C ASN A 117 -6.42 -1.30 -21.45
N GLY A 118 -7.66 -0.79 -21.51
CA GLY A 118 -8.86 -1.29 -20.83
C GLY A 118 -9.30 -2.68 -21.26
N ILE A 119 -8.42 -3.67 -21.13
CA ILE A 119 -8.74 -5.07 -21.24
C ILE A 119 -9.49 -5.40 -19.96
N LEU A 120 -10.81 -5.27 -20.04
CA LEU A 120 -11.69 -5.91 -19.08
C LEU A 120 -11.29 -7.40 -18.98
N PRO A 121 -11.32 -7.99 -17.78
CA PRO A 121 -11.03 -9.41 -17.62
C PRO A 121 -11.88 -10.19 -18.63
N LYS A 122 -11.23 -10.89 -19.58
CA LYS A 122 -11.96 -11.61 -20.64
C LYS A 122 -12.70 -12.83 -20.09
N ASN A 123 -12.26 -13.32 -18.93
CA ASN A 123 -12.77 -14.52 -18.27
C ASN A 123 -13.43 -14.13 -16.94
N VAL A 124 -14.58 -13.45 -17.03
CA VAL A 124 -15.45 -13.25 -15.86
C VAL A 124 -16.23 -14.54 -15.63
N LEU A 125 -16.38 -14.95 -14.38
CA LEU A 125 -17.16 -16.13 -14.03
C LEU A 125 -18.61 -15.94 -14.45
N THR A 126 -19.17 -16.93 -15.15
CA THR A 126 -20.60 -16.98 -15.45
C THR A 126 -21.37 -17.56 -14.26
N GLU A 127 -22.69 -17.38 -14.23
CA GLU A 127 -23.55 -18.01 -13.22
C GLU A 127 -23.37 -19.54 -13.16
N LYS A 128 -23.12 -20.18 -14.31
CA LYS A 128 -22.83 -21.61 -14.39
C LYS A 128 -21.51 -21.96 -13.70
N ASP A 129 -20.49 -21.10 -13.83
CA ASP A 129 -19.19 -21.31 -13.19
C ASP A 129 -19.31 -21.13 -11.66
N ILE A 130 -20.09 -20.14 -11.21
CA ILE A 130 -20.37 -19.91 -9.78
C ILE A 130 -21.14 -21.09 -9.19
N LYS A 131 -22.14 -21.62 -9.90
CA LYS A 131 -22.87 -22.80 -9.45
C LYS A 131 -21.94 -24.00 -9.27
N LYS A 132 -21.06 -24.27 -10.23
CA LYS A 132 -20.04 -25.33 -10.11
C LYS A 132 -19.09 -25.10 -8.92
N LEU A 133 -18.69 -23.86 -8.66
CA LEU A 133 -17.86 -23.51 -7.51
C LEU A 133 -18.57 -23.77 -6.18
N MET A 134 -19.86 -23.46 -6.09
CA MET A 134 -20.68 -23.76 -4.92
C MET A 134 -20.86 -25.26 -4.72
N ASP A 135 -21.21 -26.01 -5.78
CA ASP A 135 -21.44 -27.46 -5.72
C ASP A 135 -20.17 -28.24 -5.31
N GLY A 136 -18.98 -27.71 -5.64
CA GLY A 136 -17.69 -28.29 -5.25
C GLY A 136 -17.14 -27.80 -3.91
N ALA A 137 -17.73 -26.78 -3.29
CA ALA A 137 -17.27 -26.21 -2.03
C ALA A 137 -17.76 -27.06 -0.85
N LYS A 138 -16.83 -27.49 0.02
CA LYS A 138 -17.20 -28.27 1.22
C LYS A 138 -17.78 -27.40 2.34
N ASN A 139 -17.13 -26.27 2.64
CA ASN A 139 -17.46 -25.41 3.78
C ASN A 139 -17.54 -23.91 3.42
N SER A 140 -17.28 -23.56 2.16
CA SER A 140 -17.18 -22.15 1.71
C SER A 140 -18.29 -21.74 0.75
N GLN A 141 -19.34 -22.56 0.64
CA GLN A 141 -20.47 -22.30 -0.26
C GLN A 141 -21.17 -20.98 0.09
N ASP A 142 -21.46 -20.76 1.37
CA ASP A 142 -22.13 -19.54 1.84
C ASP A 142 -21.28 -18.29 1.61
N LEU A 143 -19.96 -18.40 1.79
CA LEU A 143 -19.03 -17.31 1.49
C LEU A 143 -19.05 -16.95 0.00
N ILE A 144 -19.05 -17.95 -0.89
CA ILE A 144 -19.15 -17.74 -2.34
C ILE A 144 -20.48 -17.07 -2.70
N ALA A 145 -21.58 -17.54 -2.09
CA ALA A 145 -22.91 -16.98 -2.31
C ALA A 145 -22.99 -15.53 -1.82
N MET A 146 -22.44 -15.21 -0.65
CA MET A 146 -22.39 -13.85 -0.11
C MET A 146 -21.58 -12.91 -1.00
N LEU A 147 -20.36 -13.31 -1.41
CA LEU A 147 -19.52 -12.54 -2.32
C LEU A 147 -20.26 -12.24 -3.63
N GLN A 148 -20.95 -13.23 -4.20
CA GLN A 148 -21.66 -13.03 -5.45
C GLN A 148 -22.91 -12.16 -5.31
N LYS A 149 -23.69 -12.35 -4.24
CA LYS A 149 -24.96 -11.64 -4.06
C LYS A 149 -24.79 -10.19 -3.62
N THR A 150 -23.83 -9.94 -2.74
CA THR A 150 -23.61 -8.60 -2.18
C THR A 150 -22.62 -7.78 -3.00
N GLY A 151 -21.73 -8.44 -3.75
CA GLY A 151 -20.58 -7.78 -4.37
C GLY A 151 -19.60 -7.18 -3.35
N ALA A 152 -19.72 -7.54 -2.07
CA ALA A 152 -18.88 -7.02 -0.99
C ALA A 152 -17.41 -7.42 -1.21
N ARG A 153 -16.50 -6.55 -0.79
CA ARG A 153 -15.08 -6.89 -0.75
C ARG A 153 -14.84 -7.89 0.37
N ILE A 154 -13.85 -8.77 0.19
CA ILE A 154 -13.51 -9.78 1.20
C ILE A 154 -13.22 -9.17 2.59
N GLY A 155 -12.64 -7.97 2.64
CA GLY A 155 -12.40 -7.26 3.91
C GLY A 155 -13.69 -6.85 4.61
N GLU A 156 -14.70 -6.41 3.85
CA GLU A 156 -16.01 -6.03 4.39
C GLU A 156 -16.74 -7.26 4.96
N LEU A 157 -16.56 -8.44 4.36
CA LEU A 157 -17.13 -9.69 4.86
C LEU A 157 -16.41 -10.26 6.09
N ILE A 158 -15.11 -10.00 6.25
CA ILE A 158 -14.32 -10.48 7.40
C ILE A 158 -14.74 -9.77 8.68
N ASP A 159 -15.08 -8.48 8.58
CA ASP A 159 -15.44 -7.65 9.73
C ASP A 159 -16.95 -7.69 10.05
N LEU A 160 -17.74 -8.45 9.28
CA LEU A 160 -19.19 -8.55 9.41
C LEU A 160 -19.59 -9.23 10.73
N GLN A 161 -20.49 -8.60 11.48
CA GLN A 161 -21.06 -9.13 12.72
C GLN A 161 -22.51 -9.58 12.53
N ILE A 162 -23.02 -10.42 13.43
CA ILE A 162 -24.41 -10.91 13.38
C ILE A 162 -25.40 -9.73 13.41
N GLY A 163 -25.08 -8.66 14.12
CA GLY A 163 -25.93 -7.46 14.21
C GLY A 163 -26.00 -6.62 12.92
N ASP A 164 -25.09 -6.86 11.97
CA ASP A 164 -25.11 -6.19 10.66
C ASP A 164 -26.07 -6.87 9.67
N LEU A 165 -26.64 -8.02 10.04
CA LEU A 165 -27.58 -8.78 9.23
C LEU A 165 -29.01 -8.44 9.63
N GLU A 166 -29.76 -7.85 8.70
CA GLU A 166 -31.20 -7.63 8.85
C GLU A 166 -31.97 -8.68 8.05
N ASP A 167 -32.86 -9.40 8.74
CA ASP A 167 -33.82 -10.28 8.08
C ASP A 167 -35.00 -9.45 7.59
N HIS A 168 -35.29 -9.52 6.30
CA HIS A 168 -36.43 -8.86 5.70
C HIS A 168 -37.42 -9.92 5.21
N ASP A 169 -38.70 -9.80 5.59
CA ASP A 169 -39.79 -10.69 5.14
C ASP A 169 -39.90 -10.79 3.61
N THR A 170 -39.43 -9.78 2.89
CA THR A 170 -39.18 -9.82 1.46
C THR A 170 -37.69 -9.97 1.19
N GLY A 171 -37.11 -11.10 1.56
CA GLY A 171 -35.84 -11.54 0.98
C GLY A 171 -36.05 -11.67 -0.51
N ARG A 172 -35.77 -10.60 -1.27
CA ARG A 172 -35.99 -10.59 -2.72
C ARG A 172 -35.22 -11.76 -3.31
N ARG A 173 -35.97 -12.75 -3.82
CA ARG A 173 -35.45 -13.72 -4.76
C ARG A 173 -35.00 -12.93 -5.99
N TRP A 174 -33.71 -12.69 -6.09
CA TRP A 174 -33.01 -12.36 -7.33
C TRP A 174 -32.22 -13.59 -7.75
#